data_AF-A0A1B1UYA8-F1
#
_entry.id   AF-A0A1B1UYA8-F1
#
_cell.length_a   1.000
_cell.length_b   1.000
_cell.length_c   1.000
_cell.angle_alpha   90.00
_cell.angle_beta   90.00
_cell.angle_gamma   90.00
#
_symmetry.space_group_name_H-M   'P 1'
#
loop_
_entity.id
_entity.type
_entity.pdbx_description
1 polymer ?
#
loop_
_entity_poly.entity_id
_entity_poly.type
_entity_poly.pdbx_seq_one_letter_code
_entity_poly.pdbx_strand_id
1 'polypeptide(L)' 'MNHETTQSDWRTVASCLASQDYVSIVKGLIHYFTAIEDEAILDKIYDNFMNDDSITTVFNNDFQSIINHYI' A
#
# COMPACT_ATOMS: atom_id res chain seq x y z
N MET A 1 -0.12 -36.91 -1.92
CA MET A 1 0.56 -35.78 -1.25
C MET A 1 -0.10 -34.53 -1.79
N ASN A 2 -1.06 -33.99 -1.04
CA ASN A 2 -1.89 -32.89 -1.52
C ASN A 2 -1.08 -31.60 -1.37
N HIS A 3 -0.88 -30.87 -2.46
CA HIS A 3 -0.42 -29.50 -2.40
C HIS A 3 -1.51 -28.68 -1.72
N GLU A 4 -1.38 -28.44 -0.42
CA GLU A 4 -2.06 -27.35 0.26
C GLU A 4 -1.49 -26.06 -0.34
N THR A 5 -2.13 -25.58 -1.39
CA THR A 5 -1.88 -24.24 -1.90
C THR A 5 -2.20 -23.31 -0.75
N THR A 6 -1.20 -22.58 -0.24
CA THR A 6 -1.32 -21.45 0.66
C THR A 6 -2.13 -20.35 -0.04
N GLN A 7 -3.42 -20.59 -0.21
CA GLN A 7 -4.37 -19.62 -0.69
C GLN A 7 -4.59 -18.71 0.51
N SER A 8 -3.69 -17.74 0.66
CA SER A 8 -3.87 -16.62 1.59
C SER A 8 -5.27 -16.10 1.31
N ASP A 9 -6.18 -16.30 2.26
CA ASP A 9 -7.56 -15.86 2.11
C ASP A 9 -7.48 -14.33 2.04
N TRP A 10 -7.55 -13.78 0.82
CA TRP A 10 -7.42 -12.35 0.54
C TRP A 10 -8.38 -11.53 1.39
N ARG A 11 -9.45 -12.17 1.87
CA ARG A 11 -10.41 -11.65 2.83
C ARG A 11 -9.80 -11.36 4.21
N THR A 12 -8.88 -12.21 4.66
CA THR A 12 -8.07 -12.01 5.89
C THR A 12 -7.10 -10.85 5.71
N VAL A 13 -6.40 -10.78 4.58
CA VAL A 13 -5.51 -9.67 4.25
C VAL A 13 -6.30 -8.36 4.19
N ALA A 14 -7.44 -8.34 3.50
CA ALA A 14 -8.31 -7.17 3.39
C ALA A 14 -8.85 -6.74 4.76
N SER A 15 -9.29 -7.68 5.61
CA SER A 15 -9.78 -7.37 6.95
C SER A 15 -8.68 -6.81 7.85
N CYS A 16 -7.46 -7.34 7.73
CA CYS A 16 -6.28 -6.83 8.43
C CYS A 16 -5.96 -5.40 7.99
N LEU A 17 -5.85 -5.16 6.67
CA LEU A 17 -5.58 -3.84 6.12
C LEU A 17 -6.67 -2.83 6.49
N ALA A 18 -7.94 -3.22 6.48
CA ALA A 18 -9.06 -2.35 6.85
C ALA A 18 -9.01 -1.90 8.34
N SER A 19 -8.29 -2.62 9.19
CA SER A 19 -8.09 -2.26 10.60
C SER A 19 -6.92 -1.30 10.85
N GLN A 20 -6.12 -1.03 9.83
CA GLN A 20 -4.93 -0.18 9.92
C GLN A 20 -5.20 1.18 9.28
N ASP A 21 -4.56 2.22 9.80
CA ASP A 21 -4.56 3.51 9.13
C ASP A 21 -3.64 3.48 7.89
N TYR A 22 -3.87 4.42 6.98
CA TYR A 22 -3.12 4.51 5.73
C TYR A 22 -1.60 4.63 5.94
N VAL A 23 -1.16 5.38 6.95
CA VAL A 23 0.27 5.59 7.25
C VAL A 23 0.91 4.25 7.62
N SER A 24 0.28 3.52 8.55
CA SER A 24 0.76 2.20 9.01
C SER A 24 0.82 1.18 7.88
N ILE A 25 -0.13 1.19 6.96
CA ILE A 25 -0.12 0.31 5.78
C ILE A 25 1.09 0.63 4.89
N VAL A 26 1.28 1.89 4.53
CA VAL A 26 2.38 2.30 3.63
C VAL A 26 3.73 2.02 4.27
N LYS A 27 3.93 2.39 5.54
CA LYS A 27 5.16 2.10 6.28
C LYS A 27 5.43 0.60 6.41
N GLY A 28 4.41 -0.19 6.70
CA GLY A 28 4.52 -1.65 6.78
C GLY A 28 4.94 -2.29 5.45
N LEU A 29 4.42 -1.79 4.32
CA LEU A 29 4.85 -2.21 2.99
C LEU A 29 6.31 -1.84 2.72
N ILE A 30 6.72 -0.60 3.04
CA ILE A 30 8.10 -0.15 2.87
C ILE A 30 9.03 -1.03 3.71
N HIS A 31 8.72 -1.25 4.99
CA HIS A 31 9.46 -2.13 5.88
C HIS A 31 9.62 -3.54 5.29
N TYR A 32 8.51 -4.15 4.82
CA TYR A 32 8.52 -5.49 4.25
C TYR A 32 9.44 -5.62 3.02
N PHE A 33 9.42 -4.63 2.12
CA PHE A 33 10.23 -4.70 0.88
C PHE A 33 11.69 -4.28 1.07
N THR A 34 11.98 -3.41 2.05
CA THR A 34 13.31 -2.79 2.20
C THR A 34 14.09 -3.29 3.41
N ALA A 35 13.43 -4.02 4.32
CA ALA A 35 13.97 -4.41 5.63
C ALA A 35 14.44 -3.22 6.50
N ILE A 36 13.90 -2.03 6.28
CA ILE A 36 14.17 -0.85 7.11
C ILE A 36 13.38 -0.96 8.41
N GLU A 37 14.06 -1.11 9.54
CA GLU A 37 13.45 -1.19 10.88
C GLU A 37 13.37 0.18 11.59
N ASP A 38 14.15 1.16 11.13
CA ASP A 38 14.20 2.48 11.76
C ASP A 38 12.94 3.29 11.40
N GLU A 39 12.06 3.46 12.38
CA GLU A 39 10.79 4.19 12.24
C GLU A 39 11.00 5.63 11.76
N ALA A 40 12.07 6.30 12.18
CA ALA A 40 12.34 7.69 11.74
C ALA A 40 12.77 7.75 10.27
N ILE A 41 13.36 6.67 9.73
CA ILE A 41 13.61 6.54 8.30
C ILE A 41 12.31 6.25 7.55
N LEU A 42 11.45 5.38 8.08
CA LEU A 42 10.13 5.11 7.51
C LEU A 42 9.24 6.36 7.46
N ASP A 43 9.26 7.18 8.53
CA ASP A 43 8.60 8.50 8.59
C ASP A 43 9.06 9.40 7.44
N LYS A 44 10.39 9.55 7.27
CA LYS A 44 10.94 10.41 6.20
C LYS A 44 10.58 9.92 4.80
N ILE A 45 10.57 8.60 4.58
CA ILE A 45 10.17 8.04 3.30
C ILE A 45 8.68 8.30 3.05
N TYR A 46 7.83 8.12 4.07
CA TYR A 46 6.40 8.42 3.98
C TYR A 46 6.13 9.90 3.71
N ASP A 47 6.81 10.80 4.43
CA ASP A 47 6.70 12.25 4.23
C ASP A 47 7.13 12.64 2.81
N ASN A 48 8.24 12.08 2.31
CA ASN A 48 8.68 12.32 0.94
C ASN A 48 7.67 11.78 -0.08
N PHE A 49 7.12 10.59 0.15
CA PHE A 49 6.08 9.98 -0.70
C PHE A 49 4.82 10.85 -0.77
N MET A 50 4.38 11.42 0.36
CA MET A 50 3.22 12.31 0.41
C MET A 50 3.45 13.67 -0.26
N ASN A 51 4.68 14.19 -0.17
CA ASN A 51 5.06 15.45 -0.78
C ASN A 51 5.53 15.29 -2.24
N ASP A 52 5.54 14.07 -2.77
CA ASP A 52 5.88 13.82 -4.17
C ASP A 52 4.65 14.05 -5.06
N ASP A 53 4.54 15.27 -5.58
CA ASP A 53 3.48 15.69 -6.51
C ASP A 53 3.36 14.78 -7.74
N SER A 54 4.41 14.03 -8.11
CA SER A 54 4.36 13.08 -9.24
C SER A 54 3.45 11.90 -8.94
N ILE A 55 3.39 11.44 -7.69
CA ILE A 55 2.53 10.34 -7.26
C ILE A 55 1.06 10.79 -7.25
N THR A 56 0.79 11.98 -6.72
CA THR A 56 -0.54 12.59 -6.77
C THR A 56 -1.02 12.74 -8.21
N THR A 57 -0.12 13.12 -9.12
CA THR A 57 -0.42 13.30 -10.55
C THR A 57 -0.73 11.98 -11.25
N VAL A 58 0.07 10.92 -11.01
CA VAL A 58 -0.15 9.59 -11.60
C VAL A 58 -1.45 8.97 -11.08
N PHE A 59 -1.66 8.96 -9.75
CA PHE A 59 -2.89 8.43 -9.17
C PHE A 59 -4.12 9.17 -9.69
N ASN A 60 -4.09 10.51 -9.78
CA ASN A 60 -5.24 11.27 -10.26
C ASN A 60 -5.61 10.93 -11.71
N ASN A 61 -4.62 10.72 -12.58
CA ASN A 61 -4.87 10.32 -13.97
C ASN A 61 -5.44 8.89 -14.07
N ASP A 62 -4.88 7.95 -13.32
CA ASP A 62 -5.33 6.56 -13.33
C ASP A 62 -6.73 6.41 -12.68
N PHE A 63 -7.00 7.14 -11.58
CA PHE A 63 -8.32 7.20 -10.97
C PHE A 63 -9.35 7.85 -11.89
N GLN A 64 -9.01 8.94 -12.58
CA GLN A 64 -9.88 9.53 -13.60
C GLN A 64 -10.17 8.54 -14.74
N SER A 65 -9.17 7.77 -15.18
CA SER A 65 -9.36 6.74 -16.20
C SER A 65 -10.31 5.63 -15.72
N ILE A 66 -10.21 5.22 -14.46
CA ILE A 66 -11.11 4.23 -13.86
C ILE A 66 -12.53 4.80 -13.76
N ILE A 67 -12.69 6.03 -13.25
CA ILE A 67 -13.99 6.70 -13.14
C ILE A 67 -14.65 6.81 -14.52
N ASN A 68 -13.91 7.28 -15.53
CA ASN A 68 -14.39 7.40 -16.91
C ASN A 68 -14.72 6.05 -17.57
N HIS A 69 -14.19 4.93 -17.07
CA HIS A 69 -14.57 3.61 -17.56
C HIS A 69 -15.95 3.16 -17.08
N TYR A 70 -16.44 3.74 -15.98
CA TYR A 70 -17.68 3.34 -15.31
C TYR A 70 -18.81 4.39 -15.37
N ILE A 71 -18.57 5.56 -15.98
CA ILE A 71 -19.56 6.62 -16.25
C ILE A 71 -19.80 6.69 -17.77
#